data_AF-A0A259HC24-F1
#
_entry.id   AF-A0A259HC24-F1
#
_cell.length_a   1.000
_cell.length_b   1.000
_cell.length_c   1.000
_cell.angle_alpha   90.00
_cell.angle_beta   90.00
_cell.angle_gamma   90.00
#
_symmetry.space_group_name_H-M   'P 1'
#
loop_
_entity.id
_entity.type
_entity.pdbx_description
1 polymer ?
#
loop_
_entity_poly.entity_id
_entity_poly.type
_entity_poly.pdbx_seq_one_letter_code
_entity_poly.pdbx_strand_id
1 'polypeptide(L)' 'METFAAFNPTINLDKAEKVLKGKQNSYLNLQNRVPIDVIYLTAYVDYDGVLQFRNDVYEYDKMQLLSYRKW' A
#
# COMPACT_ATOMS: atom_id res chain seq x y z
N MET A 1 3.87 12.44 4.51
CA MET A 1 5.12 12.68 5.29
C MET A 1 4.89 12.39 6.77
N GLU A 2 3.78 12.86 7.35
CA GLU A 2 3.43 12.68 8.77
C GLU A 2 3.51 11.22 9.24
N THR A 3 2.95 10.26 8.49
CA THR A 3 3.00 8.83 8.85
C THR A 3 4.43 8.32 9.09
N PHE A 4 5.37 8.65 8.20
CA PHE A 4 6.76 8.20 8.35
C PHE A 4 7.55 9.04 9.36
N ALA A 5 7.23 10.34 9.50
CA ALA A 5 7.86 11.19 10.51
C ALA A 5 7.54 10.75 11.94
N ALA A 6 6.39 10.11 12.17
CA ALA A 6 5.99 9.60 13.49
C ALA A 6 6.95 8.55 14.07
N PHE A 7 7.61 7.76 13.22
CA PHE A 7 8.49 6.66 13.66
C PHE A 7 9.89 6.70 13.04
N ASN A 8 10.19 7.69 12.20
CA ASN A 8 11.51 7.91 11.63
C ASN A 8 12.04 9.30 12.03
N PRO A 9 12.87 9.39 13.09
CA PRO A 9 13.34 10.67 13.63
C PRO A 9 14.23 11.45 12.66
N THR A 10 14.72 10.82 11.59
CA THR A 10 15.51 11.51 10.54
C THR A 10 14.66 12.35 9.59
N ILE A 11 13.32 12.19 9.60
CA ILE A 11 12.40 12.95 8.76
C ILE A 11 11.91 14.18 9.53
N ASN A 12 12.38 15.37 9.13
CA ASN A 12 11.91 16.64 9.66
C ASN A 12 10.83 17.25 8.73
N LEU A 13 9.63 17.47 9.27
CA LEU A 13 8.47 17.95 8.51
C LEU A 13 8.66 19.39 7.99
N ASP A 14 9.18 20.30 8.81
CA ASP A 14 9.43 21.69 8.38
C ASP A 14 10.44 21.77 7.23
N LYS A 15 11.45 20.90 7.25
CA LYS A 15 12.43 20.76 6.17
C LYS A 15 11.79 20.15 4.93
N ALA A 16 10.95 19.13 5.10
CA ALA A 16 10.22 18.51 4.00
C ALA A 16 9.32 19.50 3.26
N GLU A 17 8.59 20.35 3.98
CA GLU A 17 7.74 21.39 3.35
C GLU A 17 8.56 22.37 2.50
N LYS A 18 9.75 22.76 2.98
CA LYS A 18 10.65 23.64 2.21
C LYS A 18 11.15 22.94 0.94
N VAL A 19 11.48 21.66 1.02
CA VAL A 19 11.89 20.84 -0.14
C VAL A 19 10.76 20.73 -1.16
N LEU A 20 9.51 20.51 -0.73
CA LEU A 20 8.35 20.38 -1.60
C LEU A 20 8.01 21.66 -2.38
N LYS A 21 8.39 22.84 -1.88
CA LYS A 21 8.25 24.12 -2.60
C LYS A 21 9.30 24.30 -3.71
N GLY A 22 10.37 23.51 -3.68
CA GLY A 22 11.42 23.50 -4.70
C GLY A 22 11.10 22.57 -5.88
N LYS A 23 12.01 22.53 -6.85
CA LYS A 23 11.96 21.60 -8.00
C LYS A 23 13.08 20.55 -7.96
N GLN A 24 13.87 20.54 -6.89
CA GLN A 24 15.01 19.64 -6.76
C GLN A 24 14.55 18.28 -6.21
N ASN A 25 15.00 17.21 -6.86
CA ASN A 25 14.78 15.86 -6.37
C ASN A 25 15.54 15.67 -5.05
N SER A 26 14.86 15.07 -4.08
CA SER A 26 15.41 14.78 -2.76
C SER A 26 15.12 13.34 -2.39
N TYR A 27 16.12 12.66 -1.83
CA TYR A 27 16.02 11.30 -1.35
C TYR A 27 16.02 11.30 0.17
N LEU A 28 15.16 10.49 0.78
CA LEU A 28 15.06 10.31 2.23
C LEU A 28 15.24 8.84 2.55
N ASN A 29 16.31 8.51 3.27
CA ASN A 29 16.56 7.14 3.69
C ASN A 29 15.72 6.82 4.92
N LEU A 30 15.08 5.64 4.92
CA LEU A 30 14.37 5.14 6.08
C LEU A 30 15.36 4.49 7.04
N GLN A 31 15.33 4.89 8.31
CA GLN A 31 16.19 4.29 9.34
C GLN A 31 15.74 2.86 9.68
N ASN A 32 14.42 2.66 9.72
CA ASN A 32 13.80 1.38 10.01
C ASN A 32 13.29 0.72 8.73
N ARG A 33 13.36 -0.61 8.67
CA ARG A 33 12.75 -1.37 7.57
C ARG A 33 11.23 -1.30 7.71
N VAL A 34 10.56 -0.98 6.61
CA VAL A 34 9.10 -0.99 6.52
C VAL A 34 8.72 -2.14 5.58
N PRO A 35 7.99 -3.16 6.06
CA PRO A 35 7.53 -4.25 5.21
C PRO A 35 6.53 -3.72 4.17
N ILE A 36 6.60 -4.25 2.95
CA ILE A 36 5.72 -3.88 1.85
C ILE A 36 5.16 -5.17 1.26
N ASP A 37 3.86 -5.36 1.41
CA ASP A 37 3.12 -6.49 0.85
C ASP A 37 2.17 -5.97 -0.24
N VAL A 38 2.29 -6.53 -1.45
CA VAL A 38 1.39 -6.21 -2.57
C VAL A 38 0.45 -7.40 -2.74
N ILE A 39 -0.77 -7.23 -2.24
CA ILE A 39 -1.82 -8.26 -2.30
C ILE A 39 -2.91 -7.85 -3.28
N TYR A 40 -3.47 -8.84 -3.98
CA TYR A 40 -4.58 -8.65 -4.90
C TYR A 40 -5.74 -9.53 -4.44
N LEU A 41 -6.77 -8.88 -3.89
CA LEU A 41 -7.96 -9.54 -3.35
C LEU A 41 -9.20 -8.96 -4.04
N THR A 42 -9.96 -9.83 -4.70
CA THR A 42 -11.26 -9.51 -5.32
C THR A 42 -12.40 -9.60 -4.32
N ALA A 43 -12.19 -10.31 -3.20
CA ALA A 43 -13.07 -10.34 -2.03
C ALA A 43 -12.25 -10.24 -0.73
N TYR A 44 -12.68 -9.41 0.22
CA TYR A 44 -12.03 -9.25 1.53
C TYR A 44 -13.00 -8.70 2.58
N VAL A 45 -12.70 -8.88 3.87
CA VAL A 45 -13.46 -8.27 4.97
C VAL A 45 -12.73 -7.00 5.41
N ASP A 46 -13.46 -5.88 5.48
CA ASP A 46 -12.89 -4.61 5.93
C ASP A 46 -12.78 -4.52 7.47
N TYR A 47 -12.30 -3.37 7.96
CA TYR A 47 -12.10 -3.17 9.40
C TYR A 47 -13.40 -3.13 10.21
N ASP A 48 -14.54 -2.87 9.57
CA ASP A 48 -15.86 -2.88 10.21
C ASP A 48 -16.53 -4.26 10.16
N GLY A 49 -15.82 -5.26 9.62
CA GLY A 49 -16.32 -6.63 9.49
C GLY A 49 -17.25 -6.84 8.30
N VAL A 50 -17.30 -5.89 7.36
CA VAL A 50 -18.19 -5.97 6.19
C VAL A 50 -17.45 -6.64 5.03
N LEU A 51 -18.11 -7.59 4.38
CA LEU A 51 -17.59 -8.26 3.19
C LEU A 51 -17.64 -7.30 1.99
N GLN A 52 -16.48 -7.10 1.37
CA GLN A 52 -16.27 -6.22 0.24
C GLN A 52 -15.88 -7.03 -1.01
N PHE A 53 -16.35 -6.57 -2.17
CA PHE A 53 -15.99 -7.11 -3.49
C PHE A 53 -15.40 -6.03 -4.39
N ARG A 54 -14.52 -6.42 -5.31
CA ARG A 54 -13.90 -5.54 -6.32
C ARG A 54 -13.87 -6.23 -7.69
N ASN A 55 -13.75 -5.42 -8.75
CA ASN A 55 -13.64 -5.95 -10.11
C ASN A 55 -12.32 -6.70 -10.29
N ASP A 56 -12.40 -7.88 -10.90
CA ASP A 56 -11.23 -8.70 -11.22
C ASP A 56 -10.54 -8.21 -12.51
N VAL A 57 -9.71 -7.19 -12.38
CA VAL A 57 -8.99 -6.56 -13.51
C VAL A 57 -7.85 -7.42 -14.07
N TYR A 58 -7.38 -8.42 -13.34
CA TYR A 58 -6.35 -9.36 -13.79
C TYR A 58 -6.91 -10.73 -14.23
N GLU A 59 -8.24 -10.91 -14.22
CA GLU A 59 -8.93 -12.15 -14.60
C GLU A 59 -8.49 -13.41 -13.81
N TYR A 60 -7.96 -13.25 -12.60
CA TYR A 60 -7.52 -14.39 -11.79
C TYR A 60 -8.68 -15.22 -11.24
N ASP A 61 -9.83 -14.62 -10.96
CA ASP A 61 -11.01 -15.34 -10.48
C ASP A 61 -11.53 -16.30 -11.56
N LYS A 62 -11.44 -15.90 -12.83
CA LYS A 62 -11.78 -16.76 -13.98
C LYS A 62 -10.88 -17.99 -14.05
N MET A 63 -9.58 -17.82 -13.80
CA MET A 63 -8.64 -18.95 -13.74
C MET A 63 -8.95 -19.88 -12.56
N GLN A 64 -9.32 -19.32 -11.40
CA GLN A 64 -9.74 -20.09 -10.23
C GLN A 64 -10.99 -20.92 -10.53
N LEU A 65 -11.99 -20.34 -11.20
CA LEU A 65 -13.21 -21.05 -11.61
C LEU A 65 -12.92 -22.22 -12.57
N LEU A 66 -12.01 -22.04 -13.52
CA LEU A 66 -11.61 -23.10 -14.45
C LEU A 66 -10.85 -24.25 -13.75
N SER A 67 -10.12 -23.93 -12.68
CA SER A 67 -9.37 -24.90 -11.89
C SER A 67 -10.22 -25.60 -10.83
N TYR A 68 -11.44 -25.11 -10.60
CA TYR A 68 -12.35 -25.66 -9.61
C TYR A 68 -12.81 -27.06 -10.01
N ARG A 69 -12.33 -28.09 -9.30
CA ARG A 69 -12.82 -29.46 -9.46
C ARG A 69 -14.13 -29.64 -8.69
N LYS A 70 -15.19 -29.98 -9.43
CA LYS A 70 -16.42 -30.54 -8.85
C LYS A 70 -16.15 -31.99 -8.42
N TRP A 71 -15.77 -32.15 -7.17
CA TRP A 71 -16.04 -33.37 -6.39
C TRP A 71 -17.54 -33.62 -6.25
#